data_AF-A0A2D7XBY8-F1
#
_entry.id   AF-A0A2D7XBY8-F1
#
_cell.length_a   1.000
_cell.length_b   1.000
_cell.length_c   1.000
_cell.angle_alpha   90.00
_cell.angle_beta   90.00
_cell.angle_gamma   90.00
#
_symmetry.space_group_name_H-M   'P 1'
#
loop_
_entity.id
_entity.type
_entity.pdbx_description
1 polymer ?
#
loop_
_entity_poly.entity_id
_entity_poly.type
_entity_poly.pdbx_seq_one_letter_code
_entity_poly.pdbx_strand_id
1 'polypeptide(L)' 'MKQEDIVHHLSLLNDDWSDEYWLFSASGRLCLMRKKDGKRVMRKNGGFDPDYVVCTFPLIENDGGDW' A
#
# COMPACT_ATOMS: atom_id res chain seq x y z
N MET A 1 15.44 13.36 0.22
CA MET A 1 14.31 14.11 -0.37
C MET A 1 13.83 15.10 0.68
N LYS A 2 13.47 16.34 0.32
CA LYS A 2 12.93 17.30 1.30
C LYS A 2 11.45 16.99 1.56
N GLN A 3 10.89 17.57 2.62
CA GLN A 3 9.48 17.34 2.98
C GLN A 3 8.54 17.75 1.84
N GLU A 4 8.81 18.88 1.18
CA GLU A 4 7.97 19.43 0.11
C GLU A 4 7.95 18.50 -1.11
N ASP A 5 9.10 17.91 -1.44
CA ASP A 5 9.21 16.93 -2.51
C ASP A 5 8.38 15.67 -2.17
N ILE A 6 8.42 15.19 -0.92
CA ILE A 6 7.64 14.01 -0.47
C ILE A 6 6.15 14.29 -0.64
N VAL A 7 5.68 15.42 -0.14
CA VAL A 7 4.28 15.84 -0.24
C VAL A 7 3.87 15.95 -1.71
N HIS A 8 4.70 16.56 -2.56
CA HIS A 8 4.43 16.71 -3.98
C HIS A 8 4.21 15.34 -4.67
N HIS A 9 5.11 14.38 -4.46
CA HIS A 9 4.97 13.05 -5.07
C HIS A 9 3.73 12.30 -4.55
N LEU A 10 3.41 12.42 -3.26
CA LEU A 10 2.21 11.81 -2.68
C LEU A 10 0.92 12.48 -3.21
N SER A 11 0.93 13.80 -3.44
CA SER A 11 -0.20 14.50 -4.06
C SER A 11 -0.42 14.04 -5.51
N LEU A 12 0.65 13.90 -6.31
CA LEU A 12 0.53 13.34 -7.66
C LEU A 12 -0.08 11.93 -7.64
N LEU A 13 0.36 11.10 -6.69
CA LEU A 13 -0.16 9.76 -6.51
C LEU A 13 -1.63 9.74 -6.07
N ASN A 14 -2.05 10.70 -5.25
CA ASN A 14 -3.44 10.87 -4.83
C ASN A 14 -4.35 11.29 -5.99
N ASP A 15 -3.88 12.20 -6.84
CA ASP A 15 -4.69 12.75 -7.94
C ASP A 15 -4.89 11.74 -9.08
N ASP A 16 -3.94 10.81 -9.27
CA ASP A 16 -3.96 9.78 -10.31
C ASP A 16 -3.86 8.36 -9.70
N TRP A 17 -4.62 8.10 -8.63
CA TRP A 17 -4.65 6.77 -8.01
C TRP A 17 -5.50 5.79 -8.84
N SER A 18 -4.93 4.63 -9.16
CA SER A 18 -5.66 3.57 -9.85
C SER A 18 -6.53 2.75 -8.90
N ASP A 19 -7.81 2.67 -9.23
CA ASP A 19 -8.80 1.82 -8.57
C ASP A 19 -8.58 0.31 -8.73
N GLU A 20 -7.50 -0.13 -9.37
CA GLU A 20 -7.11 -1.55 -9.38
C GLU A 20 -6.21 -1.93 -8.21
N TYR A 21 -5.65 -0.96 -7.49
CA TYR A 21 -4.65 -1.21 -6.45
C TYR A 21 -5.11 -0.76 -5.06
N TRP A 22 -4.45 -1.30 -4.05
CA TRP A 22 -4.64 -0.97 -2.65
C TRP A 22 -3.28 -0.85 -1.97
N LEU A 23 -3.01 0.30 -1.36
CA LEU A 23 -1.82 0.57 -0.57
C LEU A 23 -2.12 0.28 0.91
N PHE A 24 -1.23 -0.44 1.59
CA PHE A 24 -1.43 -0.78 3.00
C PHE A 24 -0.10 -0.97 3.74
N SER A 25 -0.15 -0.76 5.04
CA SER A 25 0.93 -1.14 5.97
C SER A 25 0.71 -2.56 6.46
N ALA A 26 1.76 -3.39 6.47
CA ALA A 26 1.74 -4.64 7.19
C ALA A 26 3.15 -5.12 7.56
N SER A 27 3.30 -5.67 8.77
CA SER A 27 4.61 -6.17 9.28
C SER A 27 5.72 -5.11 9.17
N GLY A 28 5.38 -3.85 9.46
CA GLY A 28 6.30 -2.71 9.41
C GLY A 28 6.68 -2.25 7.99
N ARG A 29 5.97 -2.71 6.95
CA ARG A 29 6.27 -2.37 5.55
C ARG A 29 5.06 -1.79 4.84
N LEU A 30 5.31 -0.81 3.97
CA LEU A 30 4.34 -0.31 3.03
C LEU A 30 4.30 -1.25 1.82
N CYS A 31 3.11 -1.69 1.46
CA CYS A 31 2.85 -2.70 0.45
C CYS A 31 1.79 -2.19 -0.54
N LEU A 32 1.97 -2.51 -1.81
CA LEU A 32 0.96 -2.33 -2.85
C LEU A 32 0.40 -3.70 -3.24
N MET A 33 -0.91 -3.87 -3.22
CA MET A 33 -1.56 -5.07 -3.75
C MET A 33 -2.51 -4.75 -4.91
N ARG A 34 -2.69 -5.72 -5.80
CA ARG A 34 -3.79 -5.72 -6.77
C ARG A 34 -5.09 -6.13 -6.07
N LYS A 35 -6.16 -5.38 -6.30
CA LYS A 35 -7.50 -5.73 -5.83
C LYS A 35 -8.09 -6.84 -6.70
N LYS A 36 -9.01 -7.61 -6.11
CA LYS A 36 -9.85 -8.58 -6.82
C LYS A 36 -11.30 -8.14 -6.68
N ASP A 37 -12.00 -8.00 -7.80
CA ASP A 37 -13.41 -7.55 -7.83
C ASP A 37 -13.61 -6.23 -7.05
N GLY A 38 -12.65 -5.31 -7.19
CA GLY A 38 -12.65 -4.00 -6.51
C GLY A 38 -12.34 -4.04 -5.01
N LYS A 39 -12.02 -5.21 -4.43
CA LYS A 39 -11.77 -5.39 -3.00
C LYS A 39 -10.34 -5.83 -2.70
N ARG A 40 -9.87 -5.47 -1.50
CA ARG A 40 -8.64 -6.03 -0.93
C ARG A 40 -8.78 -7.55 -0.75
N VAL A 41 -7.70 -8.28 -0.99
CA VAL A 41 -7.68 -9.74 -0.91
C VAL A 41 -7.08 -10.16 0.44
N MET A 42 -7.86 -10.90 1.21
CA MET A 42 -7.47 -11.37 2.54
C MET A 42 -7.38 -12.90 2.54
N ARG A 43 -6.45 -13.46 3.32
CA ARG A 43 -6.42 -14.90 3.57
C ARG A 43 -7.58 -15.31 4.48
N LYS A 44 -7.99 -16.57 4.37
CA LYS A 44 -9.08 -17.14 5.21
C LYS A 44 -8.78 -17.09 6.71
N ASN A 45 -7.52 -17.16 7.09
CA ASN A 45 -7.04 -17.12 8.49
C ASN A 45 -6.62 -15.72 8.96
N GLY A 46 -6.97 -14.67 8.20
CA GLY A 46 -6.60 -13.29 8.50
C GLY A 46 -5.31 -12.84 7.79
N GLY A 47 -5.13 -11.52 7.74
CA GLY A 47 -4.06 -10.89 6.97
C GLY A 47 -4.37 -10.82 5.47
N PHE A 48 -3.54 -10.05 4.77
CA PHE A 48 -3.61 -9.91 3.32
C PHE A 48 -3.06 -11.15 2.61
N ASP A 49 -3.50 -11.37 1.38
CA ASP A 49 -2.96 -12.44 0.53
C ASP A 49 -1.69 -11.96 -0.20
N PRO A 50 -0.50 -12.54 0.09
CA PRO A 50 0.75 -12.09 -0.52
C PRO A 50 0.82 -12.40 -2.02
N ASP A 51 0.01 -13.33 -2.54
CA ASP A 51 -0.02 -13.63 -3.98
C ASP A 51 -0.58 -12.44 -4.79
N TYR A 52 -1.30 -11.53 -4.12
CA TYR A 52 -1.81 -10.29 -4.70
C TYR A 52 -0.92 -9.08 -4.44
N VAL A 53 0.16 -9.22 -3.65
CA VAL A 53 1.13 -8.13 -3.42
C VAL A 53 2.00 -7.95 -4.65
N VAL A 54 1.99 -6.74 -5.19
CA VAL A 54 2.75 -6.35 -6.38
C VAL A 54 4.15 -5.89 -5.99
N CYS A 55 4.24 -5.07 -4.94
CA CYS A 55 5.51 -4.60 -4.44
C CYS A 55 5.46 -4.27 -2.94
N THR A 56 6.65 -4.23 -2.35
CA THR A 56 6.89 -3.78 -0.98
C THR A 56 7.93 -2.68 -1.01
N PHE A 57 7.75 -1.63 -0.23
CA PHE A 57 8.67 -0.49 -0.14
C PHE A 57 9.48 -0.58 1.16
N PRO A 58 10.64 -1.27 1.17
CA PRO A 58 11.35 -1.58 2.42
C PRO A 58 12.01 -0.38 3.10
N LEU A 59 12.13 0.76 2.40
CA LEU A 59 12.76 1.97 2.91
C LEU A 59 11.76 3.02 3.42
N ILE A 60 10.46 2.82 3.20
CA ILE A 60 9.41 3.73 3.67
C ILE A 60 8.90 3.21 5.02
N GLU A 61 9.31 3.87 6.09
CA GLU A 61 8.78 3.64 7.42
C GLU A 61 7.28 3.97 7.46
N ASN A 62 6.52 3.15 8.16
CA ASN A 62 5.06 3.24 8.29
C ASN A 62 4.66 2.68 9.67
N ASP A 63 3.43 2.94 10.05
CA ASP A 63 2.82 2.52 11.33
C ASP A 63 2.62 1.00 11.47
N GLY A 64 2.96 0.21 10.46
CA GLY A 64 2.82 -1.24 10.48
C GLY A 64 1.39 -1.75 10.30
N GLY A 65 0.41 -0.84 10.19
CA GLY A 65 -1.00 -1.17 10.00
C GLY A 65 -1.75 -1.45 11.31
N ASP A 66 -1.15 -1.16 12.45
CA ASP A 66 -1.76 -1.32 13.77
C ASP A 66 -2.48 -0.02 14.18
N TRP A 67 -3.72 0.14 13.68
CA TRP A 67 -4.73 1.07 14.20
C TRP A 67 -6.05 0.33 14.46
#